data_AF-A0A8B4UE95-F1
#
_entry.id   AF-A0A8B4UE95-F1
#
_cell.length_a   1.000
_cell.length_b   1.000
_cell.length_c   1.000
_cell.angle_alpha   90.00
_cell.angle_beta   90.00
_cell.angle_gamma   90.00
#
_symmetry.space_group_name_H-M   'P 1'
#
loop_
_entity.id
_entity.type
_entity.pdbx_description
1 polymer ?
#
loop_
_entity_poly.entity_id
_entity_poly.type
_entity_poly.pdbx_seq_one_letter_code
_entity_poly.pdbx_strand_id
1 'polypeptide(L)'
;MTDITELAQSLKAAAEKATQGEWWADEVKNEGCYGSGDDCVEGFTSYAIYGSDGQTLFDSLNSDAACISEEYDGEGHVAWDETAQRNAEFIALANPANILALVEALENSESRLHEVAVACATAEQALEKAQQQTTESENRVRKQNRHICELFDDNTALRQRIAGLESRTVTVKLPDINEYLAEVHDKTLNRAFRLLAESVRAGDVAAMRAAGIKVEAE
;
A
#
# COMPACT_ATOMS: atom_id res chain seq x y z
N MET A 1 35.91 7.62 9.34
CA MET A 1 34.90 7.40 8.28
C MET A 1 34.54 8.78 7.79
N THR A 2 34.82 9.11 6.53
CA THR A 2 34.57 10.45 5.99
C THR A 2 33.07 10.64 5.86
N ASP A 3 32.53 11.76 6.34
CA ASP A 3 31.14 12.13 6.06
C ASP A 3 31.02 12.42 4.55
N ILE A 4 30.21 11.63 3.85
CA ILE A 4 30.10 11.69 2.39
C ILE A 4 29.49 13.01 1.92
N THR A 5 28.67 13.64 2.75
CA THR A 5 28.02 14.93 2.50
C THR A 5 29.05 16.05 2.55
N GLU A 6 29.89 16.06 3.60
CA GLU A 6 30.97 17.02 3.74
C GLU A 6 32.00 16.87 2.61
N LEU A 7 32.29 15.63 2.20
CA LEU A 7 33.15 15.34 1.05
C LEU A 7 32.55 15.87 -0.26
N ALA A 8 31.28 15.61 -0.53
CA ALA A 8 30.60 16.08 -1.74
C ALA A 8 30.60 17.61 -1.82
N GLN A 9 30.30 18.30 -0.72
CA GLN A 9 30.35 19.76 -0.66
C GLN A 9 31.77 20.30 -0.86
N SER A 10 32.77 19.67 -0.26
CA SER A 10 34.17 20.05 -0.43
C SER A 10 34.65 19.87 -1.88
N LEU A 11 34.27 18.75 -2.51
CA LEU A 11 34.58 18.46 -3.91
C LEU A 11 33.89 19.44 -4.86
N LYS A 12 32.62 19.76 -4.62
CA LYS A 12 31.88 20.76 -5.40
C LYS A 12 32.54 22.13 -5.31
N ALA A 13 32.87 22.59 -4.11
CA ALA A 13 33.54 23.87 -3.89
C ALA A 13 34.95 23.92 -4.50
N ALA A 14 35.67 22.80 -4.55
CA ALA A 14 36.95 22.69 -5.21
C ALA A 14 36.80 22.74 -6.74
N ALA A 15 35.83 21.99 -7.29
CA ALA A 15 35.55 21.94 -8.72
C ALA A 15 35.08 23.29 -9.28
N GLU A 16 34.24 24.04 -8.55
CA GLU A 16 33.81 25.40 -8.94
C GLU A 16 34.96 26.41 -9.04
N LYS A 17 36.05 26.19 -8.28
CA LYS A 17 37.24 27.06 -8.27
C LYS A 17 38.31 26.64 -9.27
N ALA A 18 38.29 25.39 -9.71
CA ALA A 18 39.25 24.85 -10.65
C ALA A 18 39.03 25.39 -12.08
N THR A 19 39.97 25.12 -12.98
CA THR A 19 39.83 25.48 -14.40
C THR A 19 38.63 24.76 -15.00
N GLN A 20 37.66 25.53 -15.52
CA GLN A 20 36.39 24.98 -16.00
C GLN A 20 36.54 24.30 -17.37
N GLY A 21 35.63 23.36 -17.64
CA GLY A 21 35.58 22.59 -18.88
C GLY A 21 36.22 21.21 -18.78
N GLU A 22 36.19 20.47 -19.89
CA GLU A 22 36.81 19.15 -19.98
C GLU A 22 38.33 19.25 -19.90
N TRP A 23 38.92 18.29 -19.16
CA TRP A 23 40.37 18.12 -19.11
C TRP A 23 40.74 16.82 -19.82
N TRP A 24 41.88 16.82 -20.48
CA TRP A 24 42.42 15.66 -21.15
C TRP A 24 43.92 15.53 -20.87
N ALA A 25 44.42 14.30 -20.90
CA ALA A 25 45.83 13.99 -20.71
C ALA A 25 46.45 13.60 -22.05
N ASP A 26 47.72 13.96 -22.24
CA ASP A 26 48.48 13.57 -23.42
C ASP A 26 49.97 13.44 -23.11
N GLU A 27 50.67 12.74 -24.00
CA GLU A 27 52.10 12.53 -23.93
C GLU A 27 52.89 13.79 -24.31
N VAL A 28 53.99 14.02 -23.61
CA VAL A 28 54.92 15.11 -23.88
C VAL A 28 56.33 14.53 -23.98
N LYS A 29 56.99 14.80 -25.10
CA LYS A 29 58.40 14.43 -25.25
C LYS A 29 59.26 15.32 -24.37
N ASN A 30 59.98 14.69 -23.46
CA ASN A 30 60.89 15.35 -22.55
C ASN A 30 62.34 15.12 -22.99
N GLU A 31 63.20 16.11 -22.76
CA GLU A 31 64.66 16.02 -22.95
C GLU A 31 65.41 15.75 -21.63
N GLY A 32 64.69 15.61 -20.52
CA GLY A 32 65.25 15.30 -19.20
C GLY A 32 65.94 13.93 -19.17
N CYS A 33 66.93 13.80 -18.29
CA CYS A 33 67.70 12.56 -18.16
C CYS A 33 67.11 11.65 -17.06
N TYR A 34 67.13 10.34 -17.29
CA TYR A 34 66.71 9.34 -16.31
C TYR A 34 67.78 8.25 -16.16
N GLY A 35 67.72 7.49 -15.07
CA GLY A 35 68.78 6.55 -14.66
C GLY A 35 69.63 7.09 -13.51
N SER A 36 70.75 6.45 -13.21
CA SER A 36 71.62 6.84 -12.09
C SER A 36 73.09 6.78 -12.47
N GLY A 37 73.86 7.79 -12.06
CA GLY A 37 75.30 7.84 -12.32
C GLY A 37 75.64 8.08 -13.79
N ASP A 38 76.68 7.40 -14.27
CA ASP A 38 77.21 7.58 -15.63
C ASP A 38 76.33 6.92 -16.72
N ASP A 39 75.35 6.09 -16.34
CA ASP A 39 74.40 5.39 -17.23
C ASP A 39 73.12 6.20 -17.48
N CYS A 40 73.16 7.52 -17.33
CA CYS A 40 72.00 8.37 -17.52
C CYS A 40 71.63 8.45 -19.02
N VAL A 41 70.37 8.21 -19.34
CA VAL A 41 69.82 8.31 -20.70
C VAL A 41 69.00 9.60 -20.82
N GLU A 42 69.19 10.31 -21.93
CA GLU A 42 68.42 11.52 -22.25
C GLU A 42 67.11 11.16 -22.93
N GLY A 43 66.04 11.76 -22.42
CA GLY A 43 64.74 11.81 -23.04
C GLY A 43 63.80 10.66 -22.65
N PHE A 44 62.59 11.02 -22.24
CA PHE A 44 61.51 10.08 -21.94
C PHE A 44 60.15 10.73 -22.23
N THR A 45 59.09 9.94 -22.32
CA THR A 45 57.73 10.43 -22.43
C THR A 45 57.18 10.77 -21.04
N SER A 46 56.95 12.07 -20.81
CA SER A 46 56.20 12.57 -19.66
C SER A 46 54.73 12.80 -20.06
N TYR A 47 53.90 13.23 -19.10
CA TYR A 47 52.48 13.47 -19.34
C TYR A 47 52.07 14.85 -18.88
N ALA A 48 51.13 15.45 -19.60
CA ALA A 48 50.55 16.73 -19.25
C ALA A 48 49.03 16.68 -19.31
N ILE A 49 48.41 17.54 -18.50
CA ILE A 49 46.97 17.72 -18.44
C ILE A 49 46.66 19.06 -19.08
N TYR A 50 45.70 19.04 -19.99
CA TYR A 50 45.30 20.20 -20.77
C TYR A 50 43.85 20.57 -20.48
N GLY A 51 43.58 21.87 -20.51
CA GLY A 51 42.23 22.40 -20.46
C GLY A 51 41.52 22.28 -21.80
N SER A 52 40.22 22.57 -21.79
CA SER A 52 39.38 22.61 -23.00
C SER A 52 39.84 23.63 -24.05
N ASP A 53 40.63 24.63 -23.65
CA ASP A 53 41.24 25.64 -24.50
C ASP A 53 42.63 25.26 -25.01
N GLY A 54 43.12 24.06 -24.67
CA GLY A 54 44.43 23.55 -25.04
C GLY A 54 45.59 24.09 -24.20
N GLN A 55 45.31 24.87 -23.14
CA GLN A 55 46.36 25.31 -22.20
C GLN A 55 46.82 24.15 -21.33
N THR A 56 48.13 24.01 -21.13
CA THR A 56 48.70 23.08 -20.16
C THR A 56 48.36 23.54 -18.74
N LEU A 57 47.60 22.74 -18.01
CA LEU A 57 47.22 22.99 -16.62
C LEU A 57 48.26 22.44 -15.66
N PHE A 58 48.75 21.24 -15.93
CA PHE A 58 49.79 20.56 -15.15
C PHE A 58 50.68 19.75 -16.10
N ASP A 59 51.96 19.67 -15.79
CA ASP A 59 52.90 18.74 -16.42
C ASP A 59 53.55 17.87 -15.34
N SER A 60 53.97 16.65 -15.72
CA SER A 60 54.67 15.73 -14.82
C SER A 60 56.19 15.87 -14.89
N LEU A 61 56.70 16.87 -15.62
CA LEU A 61 58.12 17.00 -15.96
C LEU A 61 59.01 17.05 -14.71
N ASN A 62 58.56 17.75 -13.67
CA ASN A 62 59.30 17.94 -12.43
C ASN A 62 58.79 17.05 -11.29
N SER A 63 58.09 15.95 -11.60
CA SER A 63 57.62 15.03 -10.58
C SER A 63 58.77 14.24 -9.96
N ASP A 64 58.90 14.28 -8.65
CA ASP A 64 59.81 13.42 -7.87
C ASP A 64 59.27 12.00 -7.68
N ALA A 65 58.03 11.74 -8.11
CA ALA A 65 57.40 10.43 -8.12
C ALA A 65 57.54 9.70 -9.47
N ALA A 66 58.28 10.29 -10.43
CA ALA A 66 58.49 9.73 -11.75
C ALA A 66 59.09 8.32 -11.67
N CYS A 67 58.45 7.37 -12.34
CA CYS A 67 58.92 6.00 -12.45
C CYS A 67 59.09 5.67 -13.92
N ILE A 68 60.33 5.73 -14.40
CA ILE A 68 60.61 5.53 -15.82
C ILE A 68 60.64 4.03 -16.12
N SER A 69 59.71 3.62 -16.98
CA SER A 69 59.64 2.29 -17.55
C SER A 69 60.20 2.34 -18.97
N GLU A 70 60.93 1.28 -19.34
CA GLU A 70 61.62 1.20 -20.63
C GLU A 70 61.20 -0.07 -21.36
N GLU A 71 60.94 0.06 -22.66
CA GLU A 71 60.69 -1.05 -23.56
C GLU A 71 61.56 -0.94 -24.81
N TYR A 72 62.15 -2.06 -25.20
CA TYR A 72 62.91 -2.20 -26.44
C TYR A 72 62.08 -3.06 -27.39
N ASP A 73 61.44 -2.44 -28.36
CA ASP A 73 60.68 -3.15 -29.38
C ASP A 73 61.47 -3.22 -30.70
N GLY A 74 60.87 -3.83 -31.72
CA GLY A 74 61.50 -3.95 -33.04
C GLY A 74 61.63 -2.62 -33.81
N GLU A 75 61.04 -1.53 -33.29
CA GLU A 75 60.96 -0.20 -33.92
C GLU A 75 61.80 0.85 -33.18
N GLY A 76 62.21 0.60 -31.94
CA GLY A 76 63.11 1.46 -31.18
C GLY A 76 63.14 1.18 -29.68
N HIS A 77 63.72 2.13 -28.95
CA HIS A 77 63.72 2.18 -27.50
C HIS A 77 62.75 3.28 -27.07
N VAL A 78 61.79 2.92 -26.21
CA VAL A 78 60.80 3.84 -25.66
C VAL A 78 60.94 3.85 -24.15
N ALA A 79 61.03 5.04 -23.58
CA ALA A 79 61.04 5.27 -22.14
C ALA A 79 59.87 6.19 -21.78
N TRP A 80 59.08 5.86 -20.76
CA TRP A 80 57.95 6.68 -20.32
C TRP A 80 57.81 6.69 -18.81
N ASP A 81 57.26 7.77 -18.28
CA ASP A 81 56.91 7.86 -16.86
C ASP A 81 55.55 7.16 -16.61
N GLU A 82 55.61 5.94 -16.12
CA GLU A 82 54.44 5.10 -15.85
C GLU A 82 53.57 5.67 -14.71
N THR A 83 54.18 6.33 -13.73
CA THR A 83 53.45 6.99 -12.64
C THR A 83 52.67 8.19 -13.18
N ALA A 84 53.32 9.01 -14.00
CA ALA A 84 52.68 10.18 -14.60
C ALA A 84 51.52 9.80 -15.51
N GLN A 85 51.65 8.73 -16.31
CA GLN A 85 50.56 8.23 -17.16
C GLN A 85 49.28 8.00 -16.35
N ARG A 86 49.37 7.16 -15.31
CA ARG A 86 48.22 6.77 -14.48
C ARG A 86 47.63 7.97 -13.74
N ASN A 87 48.47 8.86 -13.22
CA ASN A 87 48.03 10.05 -12.51
C ASN A 87 47.34 11.04 -13.46
N ALA A 88 47.88 11.27 -14.66
CA ALA A 88 47.31 12.16 -15.64
C ALA A 88 45.94 11.67 -16.12
N GLU A 89 45.81 10.37 -16.41
CA GLU A 89 44.52 9.74 -16.74
C GLU A 89 43.49 9.91 -15.60
N PHE A 90 43.89 9.65 -14.36
CA PHE A 90 43.01 9.81 -13.19
C PHE A 90 42.52 11.25 -13.05
N ILE A 91 43.43 12.24 -13.11
CA ILE A 91 43.08 13.65 -12.92
C ILE A 91 42.23 14.18 -14.08
N ALA A 92 42.54 13.79 -15.32
CA ALA A 92 41.74 14.16 -16.49
C ALA A 92 40.31 13.61 -16.41
N LEU A 93 40.14 12.38 -15.90
CA LEU A 93 38.82 11.82 -15.67
C LEU A 93 38.11 12.46 -14.47
N ALA A 94 38.82 12.74 -13.38
CA ALA A 94 38.31 13.40 -12.18
C ALA A 94 38.23 14.94 -12.33
N ASN A 95 38.05 15.43 -13.55
CA ASN A 95 38.00 16.85 -13.85
C ASN A 95 36.81 17.56 -13.19
N PRO A 96 36.83 18.91 -13.10
CA PRO A 96 35.78 19.67 -12.46
C PRO A 96 34.38 19.42 -13.02
N ALA A 97 34.24 19.23 -14.34
CA ALA A 97 32.94 18.96 -14.96
C ALA A 97 32.36 17.62 -14.47
N ASN A 98 33.18 16.57 -14.46
CA ASN A 98 32.78 15.24 -14.01
C ASN A 98 32.49 15.21 -12.51
N ILE A 99 33.28 15.90 -11.68
CA ILE A 99 33.03 16.01 -10.24
C ILE A 99 31.72 16.74 -9.96
N LEU A 100 31.44 17.85 -10.64
CA LEU A 100 30.17 18.58 -10.47
C LEU A 100 28.98 17.72 -10.89
N ALA A 101 29.07 17.01 -12.01
CA ALA A 101 28.02 16.11 -12.47
C ALA A 101 27.76 14.97 -11.48
N LEU A 102 28.81 14.40 -10.90
CA LEU A 102 28.70 13.35 -9.88
C LEU A 102 28.05 13.88 -8.59
N VAL A 103 28.44 15.07 -8.12
CA VAL A 103 27.84 15.66 -6.92
C VAL A 103 26.38 16.04 -7.17
N GLU A 104 26.03 16.59 -8.32
CA GLU A 104 24.63 16.89 -8.68
C GLU A 104 23.78 15.62 -8.72
N ALA A 105 24.30 14.53 -9.31
CA ALA A 105 23.62 13.24 -9.32
C ALA A 105 23.42 12.68 -7.90
N LEU A 106 24.41 12.87 -7.01
CA LEU A 106 24.31 12.47 -5.61
C LEU A 106 23.23 13.28 -4.87
N GLU A 107 23.28 14.62 -4.95
CA GLU A 107 22.30 15.53 -4.34
C GLU A 107 20.87 15.20 -4.83
N ASN A 108 20.71 14.91 -6.12
CA ASN A 108 19.43 14.47 -6.68
C ASN A 108 18.96 13.14 -6.11
N SER A 109 19.87 12.17 -5.97
CA SER A 109 19.55 10.84 -5.43
C SER A 109 19.11 10.92 -3.96
N GLU A 110 19.75 11.76 -3.15
CA GLU A 110 19.39 11.98 -1.75
C GLU A 110 18.02 12.66 -1.62
N SER A 111 17.75 13.68 -2.44
CA SER A 111 16.43 14.31 -2.50
C SER A 111 15.32 13.30 -2.82
N ARG A 112 15.55 12.42 -3.82
CA ARG A 112 14.59 11.38 -4.19
C ARG A 112 14.38 10.35 -3.09
N LEU A 113 15.44 9.97 -2.37
CA LEU A 113 15.32 9.07 -1.22
C LEU A 113 14.45 9.70 -0.11
N HIS A 114 14.64 11.00 0.15
CA HIS A 114 13.81 11.72 1.11
C HIS A 114 12.34 11.76 0.68
N GLU A 115 12.05 12.07 -0.58
CA GLU A 115 10.69 12.08 -1.13
C GLU A 115 10.00 10.71 -1.00
N VAL A 116 10.71 9.63 -1.35
CA VAL A 116 10.20 8.26 -1.21
C VAL A 116 9.94 7.91 0.25
N ALA A 117 10.83 8.30 1.16
CA ALA A 117 10.63 8.06 2.60
C ALA A 117 9.36 8.77 3.12
N VAL A 118 9.12 10.01 2.72
CA VAL A 118 7.90 10.75 3.06
C VAL A 118 6.66 10.07 2.46
N ALA A 119 6.72 9.68 1.19
CA ALA A 119 5.60 8.99 0.53
C ALA A 119 5.26 7.67 1.24
N CYS A 120 6.27 6.86 1.60
CA CYS A 120 6.06 5.62 2.36
C CYS A 120 5.39 5.89 3.71
N ALA A 121 5.87 6.87 4.48
CA ALA A 121 5.27 7.22 5.78
C ALA A 121 3.79 7.63 5.64
N THR A 122 3.45 8.41 4.60
CA THR A 122 2.04 8.78 4.35
C THR A 122 1.17 7.59 3.93
N ALA A 123 1.72 6.67 3.13
CA ALA A 123 1.02 5.46 2.72
C ALA A 123 0.76 4.52 3.89
N GLU A 124 1.73 4.37 4.80
CA GLU A 124 1.59 3.59 6.04
C GLU A 124 0.46 4.16 6.92
N GLN A 125 0.44 5.47 7.13
CA GLN A 125 -0.62 6.13 7.91
C GLN A 125 -2.01 5.95 7.27
N ALA A 126 -2.10 6.05 5.93
CA ALA A 126 -3.35 5.83 5.22
C ALA A 126 -3.83 4.37 5.34
N LEU A 127 -2.91 3.41 5.27
CA LEU A 127 -3.20 1.98 5.42
C LEU A 127 -3.71 1.66 6.83
N GLU A 128 -3.06 2.18 7.87
CA GLU A 128 -3.48 2.00 9.26
C GLU A 128 -4.90 2.52 9.49
N LYS A 129 -5.20 3.72 8.98
CA LYS A 129 -6.54 4.31 9.07
C LYS A 129 -7.59 3.46 8.34
N ALA A 130 -7.26 2.93 7.16
CA ALA A 130 -8.16 2.06 6.40
C ALA A 130 -8.43 0.73 7.12
N GLN A 131 -7.40 0.14 7.74
CA GLN A 131 -7.53 -1.07 8.55
C GLN A 131 -8.41 -0.84 9.80
N GLN A 132 -8.25 0.31 10.46
CA GLN A 132 -9.09 0.69 11.59
C GLN A 132 -10.56 0.83 11.19
N GLN A 133 -10.85 1.57 10.10
CA GLN A 133 -12.21 1.73 9.59
C GLN A 133 -12.84 0.38 9.21
N THR A 134 -12.06 -0.51 8.61
CA THR A 134 -12.51 -1.86 8.25
C THR A 134 -12.91 -2.63 9.51
N THR A 135 -12.06 -2.65 10.53
CA THR A 135 -12.33 -3.32 11.83
C THR A 135 -13.59 -2.77 12.51
N GLU A 136 -13.76 -1.45 12.52
CA GLU A 136 -14.95 -0.81 13.07
C GLU A 136 -16.22 -1.21 12.30
N SER A 137 -16.16 -1.22 10.98
CA SER A 137 -17.29 -1.62 10.13
C SER A 137 -17.65 -3.10 10.31
N GLU A 138 -16.66 -3.98 10.43
CA GLU A 138 -16.89 -5.40 10.71
C GLU A 138 -17.57 -5.60 12.06
N ASN A 139 -17.13 -4.88 13.09
CA ASN A 139 -17.74 -4.96 14.41
C ASN A 139 -19.19 -4.47 14.40
N ARG A 140 -19.49 -3.43 13.62
CA ARG A 140 -20.86 -2.95 13.42
C ARG A 140 -21.72 -4.01 12.73
N VAL A 141 -21.22 -4.62 11.65
CA VAL A 141 -21.92 -5.70 10.93
C VAL A 141 -22.15 -6.90 11.85
N ARG A 142 -21.14 -7.33 12.62
CA ARG A 142 -21.29 -8.41 13.61
C ARG A 142 -22.38 -8.10 14.63
N LYS A 143 -22.49 -6.86 15.10
CA LYS A 143 -23.55 -6.43 16.03
C LYS A 143 -24.93 -6.45 15.38
N GLN A 144 -25.05 -5.96 14.15
CA GLN A 144 -26.30 -6.00 13.38
C GLN A 144 -26.76 -7.44 13.13
N ASN A 145 -25.84 -8.34 12.77
CA ASN A 145 -26.16 -9.75 12.55
C ASN A 145 -26.69 -10.44 13.81
N ARG A 146 -26.13 -10.12 15.00
CA ARG A 146 -26.70 -10.62 16.27
C ARG A 146 -28.15 -10.18 16.48
N HIS A 147 -28.42 -8.90 16.25
CA HIS A 147 -29.78 -8.36 16.41
C HIS A 147 -30.76 -8.98 15.40
N ILE A 148 -30.31 -9.23 14.16
CA ILE A 148 -31.11 -9.92 13.15
C ILE A 148 -31.47 -11.34 13.62
N CYS A 149 -30.52 -12.08 14.21
CA CYS A 149 -30.81 -13.40 14.77
C CYS A 149 -31.86 -13.34 15.88
N GLU A 150 -31.74 -12.40 16.83
CA GLU A 150 -32.73 -12.19 17.90
C GLU A 150 -34.13 -11.93 17.33
N LEU A 151 -34.25 -11.06 16.31
CA LEU A 151 -35.52 -10.77 15.65
C LEU A 151 -36.10 -11.98 14.90
N PHE A 152 -35.24 -12.85 14.36
CA PHE A 152 -35.68 -14.10 13.73
C PHE A 152 -36.23 -15.09 14.75
N ASP A 153 -35.57 -15.22 15.90
CA ASP A 153 -36.05 -16.05 17.01
C ASP A 153 -37.40 -15.55 17.53
N ASP A 154 -37.54 -14.24 17.75
CA ASP A 154 -38.80 -13.60 18.15
C ASP A 154 -39.91 -13.82 17.12
N ASN A 155 -39.62 -13.66 15.82
CA ASN A 155 -40.58 -13.93 14.76
C ASN A 155 -41.03 -15.38 14.74
N THR A 156 -40.12 -16.31 14.99
CA THR A 156 -40.42 -17.74 15.05
C THR A 156 -41.34 -18.05 16.23
N ALA A 157 -41.04 -17.49 17.41
CA ALA A 157 -41.87 -17.64 18.60
C ALA A 157 -43.28 -17.04 18.41
N LEU A 158 -43.37 -15.85 17.79
CA LEU A 158 -44.65 -15.21 17.48
C LEU A 158 -45.47 -16.04 16.49
N ARG A 159 -44.86 -16.57 15.43
CA ARG A 159 -45.54 -17.45 14.45
C ARG A 159 -46.10 -18.71 15.13
N GLN A 160 -45.33 -19.33 16.02
CA GLN A 160 -45.80 -20.48 16.80
C GLN A 160 -46.98 -20.12 17.70
N ARG A 161 -46.93 -18.95 18.37
CA ARG A 161 -48.03 -18.48 19.22
C ARG A 161 -49.30 -18.18 18.43
N ILE A 162 -49.17 -17.57 17.25
CA ILE A 162 -50.30 -17.33 16.34
C ILE A 162 -50.93 -18.66 15.93
N ALA A 163 -50.14 -19.62 15.43
CA ALA A 163 -50.66 -20.95 15.09
C ALA A 163 -51.32 -21.66 16.28
N GLY A 164 -50.75 -21.52 17.48
CA GLY A 164 -51.32 -22.02 18.72
C GLY A 164 -52.65 -21.35 19.10
N LEU A 165 -52.83 -20.06 18.80
CA LEU A 165 -54.10 -19.36 19.03
C LEU A 165 -55.14 -19.68 17.95
N GLU A 166 -54.73 -19.77 16.69
CA GLU A 166 -55.61 -20.11 15.57
C GLU A 166 -56.14 -21.55 15.66
N SER A 167 -55.37 -22.47 16.25
CA SER A 167 -55.83 -23.84 16.50
C SER A 167 -56.79 -23.97 17.70
N ARG A 168 -56.85 -22.98 18.59
CA ARG A 168 -57.79 -22.98 19.72
C ARG A 168 -59.18 -22.68 19.20
N THR A 169 -59.96 -23.74 19.05
CA THR A 169 -61.39 -23.65 18.79
C THR A 169 -62.12 -23.36 20.10
N VAL A 170 -62.91 -22.30 20.14
CA VAL A 170 -63.78 -21.99 21.27
C VAL A 170 -65.11 -22.69 21.03
N THR A 171 -65.28 -23.89 21.61
CA THR A 171 -66.52 -24.66 21.49
C THR A 171 -67.52 -24.20 22.55
N VAL A 172 -68.67 -23.69 22.12
CA VAL A 172 -69.78 -23.33 23.00
C VAL A 172 -70.84 -24.43 22.91
N LYS A 173 -71.12 -25.10 24.04
CA LYS A 173 -72.25 -26.03 24.14
C LYS A 173 -73.54 -25.24 24.32
N LEU A 174 -74.44 -25.35 23.35
CA LEU A 174 -75.76 -24.74 23.42
C LEU A 174 -76.72 -25.69 24.18
N PRO A 175 -77.52 -25.20 25.15
CA PRO A 175 -78.51 -26.00 25.84
C PRO A 175 -79.43 -26.75 24.88
N ASP A 176 -79.76 -28.02 25.18
CA ASP A 176 -80.72 -28.79 24.37
C ASP A 176 -82.14 -28.31 24.67
N ILE A 177 -82.79 -27.79 23.64
CA ILE A 177 -84.18 -27.32 23.72
C ILE A 177 -85.13 -28.46 24.11
N ASN A 178 -84.78 -29.71 23.81
CA ASN A 178 -85.62 -30.87 24.09
C ASN A 178 -85.72 -31.16 25.59
N GLU A 179 -84.71 -30.82 26.39
CA GLU A 179 -84.79 -30.93 27.86
C GLU A 179 -85.89 -30.01 28.41
N TYR A 180 -85.98 -28.78 27.93
CA TYR A 180 -86.99 -27.81 28.37
C TYR A 180 -88.40 -28.10 27.81
N LEU A 181 -88.49 -28.73 26.64
CA LEU A 181 -89.77 -29.05 26.00
C LEU A 181 -90.39 -30.37 26.50
N ALA A 182 -89.66 -31.18 27.27
CA ALA A 182 -90.15 -32.45 27.80
C ALA A 182 -91.40 -32.30 28.70
N GLU A 183 -91.54 -31.15 29.37
CA GLU A 183 -92.65 -30.85 30.29
C GLU A 183 -93.89 -30.27 29.58
N VAL A 184 -93.80 -29.96 28.28
CA VAL A 184 -94.92 -29.39 27.51
C VAL A 184 -95.74 -30.51 26.85
N HIS A 185 -96.83 -30.91 27.49
CA HIS A 185 -97.68 -32.03 27.03
C HIS A 185 -98.62 -31.70 25.86
N ASP A 186 -98.89 -30.42 25.57
CA ASP A 186 -99.65 -30.01 24.39
C ASP A 186 -98.79 -30.10 23.13
N LYS A 187 -99.18 -30.99 22.20
CA LYS A 187 -98.41 -31.28 20.99
C LYS A 187 -98.30 -30.09 20.03
N THR A 188 -99.30 -29.22 20.00
CA THR A 188 -99.33 -28.05 19.11
C THR A 188 -98.43 -26.96 19.66
N LEU A 189 -98.54 -26.69 20.96
CA LEU A 189 -97.72 -25.71 21.67
C LEU A 189 -96.24 -26.14 21.72
N ASN A 190 -95.97 -27.42 21.99
CA ASN A 190 -94.63 -28.01 21.96
C ASN A 190 -93.96 -27.82 20.58
N ARG A 191 -94.72 -28.04 19.50
CA ARG A 191 -94.22 -27.84 18.14
C ARG A 191 -93.97 -26.37 17.81
N ALA A 192 -94.83 -25.45 18.27
CA ALA A 192 -94.64 -24.02 18.08
C ALA A 192 -93.37 -23.51 18.81
N PHE A 193 -93.15 -23.92 20.06
CA PHE A 193 -91.95 -23.54 20.81
C PHE A 193 -90.68 -24.12 20.21
N ARG A 194 -90.71 -25.37 19.71
CA ARG A 194 -89.57 -25.97 19.02
C ARG A 194 -89.15 -25.14 17.80
N LEU A 195 -90.10 -24.78 16.93
CA LEU A 195 -89.83 -23.97 15.74
C LEU A 195 -89.26 -22.58 16.08
N LEU A 196 -89.81 -21.93 17.11
CA LEU A 196 -89.39 -20.62 17.54
C LEU A 196 -87.96 -20.66 18.08
N ALA A 197 -87.64 -21.65 18.90
CA ALA A 197 -86.31 -21.77 19.49
C ALA A 197 -85.24 -22.26 18.50
N GLU A 198 -85.60 -23.11 17.53
CA GLU A 198 -84.72 -23.45 16.40
C GLU A 198 -84.35 -22.21 15.58
N SER A 199 -85.31 -21.30 15.35
CA SER A 199 -85.07 -20.04 14.62
C SER A 199 -84.13 -19.09 15.35
N VAL A 200 -84.25 -18.98 16.68
CA VAL A 200 -83.35 -18.18 17.54
C VAL A 200 -81.96 -18.80 17.55
N ARG A 201 -81.86 -20.13 17.73
CA ARG A 201 -80.60 -20.88 17.73
C ARG A 201 -79.84 -20.70 16.41
N ALA A 202 -80.54 -20.72 15.28
CA ALA A 202 -79.94 -20.48 13.97
C ALA A 202 -79.36 -19.05 13.85
N GLY A 203 -80.06 -18.05 14.38
CA GLY A 203 -79.59 -16.66 14.43
C GLY A 203 -78.34 -16.49 15.29
N ASP A 204 -78.33 -17.08 16.49
CA ASP A 204 -77.19 -17.02 17.41
C ASP A 204 -75.96 -17.72 16.83
N VAL A 205 -76.12 -18.89 16.21
CA VAL A 205 -75.03 -19.62 15.54
C VAL A 205 -74.46 -18.80 14.38
N ALA A 206 -75.32 -18.12 13.60
CA ALA A 206 -74.87 -17.25 12.52
C ALA A 206 -74.07 -16.05 13.05
N ALA A 207 -74.53 -15.40 14.13
CA ALA A 207 -73.82 -14.31 14.78
C ALA A 207 -72.47 -14.74 15.37
N MET A 208 -72.42 -15.89 16.04
CA MET A 208 -71.17 -16.46 16.58
C MET A 208 -70.16 -16.77 15.47
N ARG A 209 -70.60 -17.35 14.35
CA ARG A 209 -69.73 -17.61 13.19
C ARG A 209 -69.25 -16.33 12.52
N ALA A 210 -70.09 -15.30 12.40
CA ALA A 210 -69.70 -13.99 11.90
C ALA A 210 -68.64 -13.31 12.80
N ALA A 211 -68.66 -13.60 14.10
CA ALA A 211 -67.63 -13.19 15.07
C ALA A 211 -66.38 -14.09 15.08
N GLY A 212 -66.30 -15.09 14.19
CA GLY A 212 -65.14 -16.00 14.09
C GLY A 212 -65.12 -17.13 15.13
N ILE A 213 -66.22 -17.36 15.85
CA ILE A 213 -66.34 -18.44 16.83
C ILE A 213 -66.79 -19.72 16.11
N LYS A 214 -66.02 -20.80 16.25
CA LYS A 214 -66.36 -22.11 15.69
C LYS A 214 -67.43 -22.78 16.58
N VAL A 215 -68.63 -22.99 16.06
CA VAL A 215 -69.72 -23.68 16.76
C VAL A 215 -69.92 -25.09 16.21
N GLU A 216 -69.79 -26.10 17.07
CA GLU A 216 -70.12 -27.50 16.76
C GLU A 216 -71.54 -27.80 17.25
N ALA A 217 -72.36 -28.44 16.41
CA ALA A 217 -73.67 -28.95 16.81
C ALA A 217 -73.47 -30.36 17.36
N GLU A 218 -73.94 -30.64 18.58
CA GLU A 218 -74.15 -32.01 19.07
C GLU A 218 -75.28 -32.68 18.29
#